data_AF-A0A838V3C2-F1
#
_entry.id   AF-A0A838V3C2-F1
#
_cell.length_a   1.000
_cell.length_b   1.000
_cell.length_c   1.000
_cell.angle_alpha   90.00
_cell.angle_beta   90.00
_cell.angle_gamma   90.00
#
_symmetry.space_group_name_H-M   'P 1'
#
loop_
_entity.id
_entity.type
_entity.pdbx_description
1 polymer ?
#
loop_
_entity_poly.entity_id
_entity_poly.type
_entity_poly.pdbx_seq_one_letter_code
_entity_poly.pdbx_strand_id
1 'polypeptide(L)'
;MLARLRVVMLVTDIGFIVYWAITGLHLIPPQYLYHDATNPLLVAWNWSFLPLDLAISATGLTGWWLWRRGSGFWLPLVVVSLTLTVCSGLQAIAFWALRGDFAADWWLVNG
;
A
#
# COMPACT_ATOMS: atom_id res chain seq x y z
N MET A 1 -16.83 2.99 15.87
CA MET A 1 -16.35 3.44 14.55
C MET A 1 -14.83 3.65 14.52
N LEU A 2 -14.27 4.57 15.31
CA LEU A 2 -12.82 4.85 15.38
C LEU A 2 -11.93 3.64 15.71
N ALA A 3 -12.37 2.73 16.59
CA ALA A 3 -11.60 1.54 16.93
C ALA A 3 -11.40 0.58 15.74
N ARG A 4 -12.41 0.44 14.88
CA ARG A 4 -12.33 -0.43 13.69
C ARG A 4 -11.40 0.16 12.64
N LEU A 5 -11.51 1.47 12.37
CA LEU A 5 -10.62 2.18 11.45
C LEU A 5 -9.15 1.98 11.83
N ARG A 6 -8.83 2.11 13.13
CA ARG A 6 -7.46 1.92 13.63
C ARG A 6 -6.92 0.50 13.41
N VAL A 7 -7.76 -0.52 13.62
CA VAL A 7 -7.34 -1.91 13.38
C VAL A 7 -7.09 -2.15 11.90
N VAL A 8 -7.97 -1.64 11.03
CA VAL A 8 -7.80 -1.76 9.58
C VAL A 8 -6.50 -1.09 9.14
N MET A 9 -6.26 0.17 9.54
CA MET A 9 -5.02 0.88 9.20
C MET A 9 -3.77 0.16 9.72
N LEU A 10 -3.80 -0.33 10.97
CA LEU A 10 -2.65 -1.04 11.53
C LEU A 10 -2.35 -2.34 10.76
N VAL A 11 -3.39 -3.09 10.37
CA VAL A 11 -3.23 -4.28 9.54
C VAL A 11 -2.71 -3.93 8.16
N THR A 12 -3.21 -2.86 7.54
CA THR A 12 -2.74 -2.35 6.25
C THR A 12 -1.26 -1.93 6.31
N ASP A 13 -0.88 -1.13 7.30
CA ASP A 13 0.49 -0.63 7.48
C ASP A 13 1.48 -1.78 7.71
N ILE A 14 1.12 -2.74 8.58
CA ILE A 14 1.93 -3.95 8.79
C ILE A 14 1.99 -4.78 7.51
N GLY A 15 0.87 -4.91 6.79
CA GLY A 15 0.79 -5.61 5.51
C GLY A 15 1.76 -5.03 4.48
N PHE A 16 1.78 -3.70 4.31
CA PHE A 16 2.72 -3.03 3.41
C PHE A 16 4.18 -3.28 3.80
N ILE A 17 4.52 -3.13 5.08
CA ILE A 17 5.89 -3.36 5.56
C ILE A 17 6.32 -4.81 5.31
N VAL A 18 5.45 -5.78 5.61
CA VAL A 18 5.74 -7.21 5.40
C VAL A 18 5.87 -7.53 3.91
N TYR A 19 4.95 -7.04 3.07
CA TYR A 19 5.00 -7.21 1.62
C TYR A 19 6.31 -6.67 1.04
N TRP A 20 6.69 -5.46 1.41
CA TRP A 20 7.92 -4.83 0.91
C TRP A 20 9.18 -5.48 1.47
N ALA A 21 9.16 -5.97 2.72
CA ALA A 21 10.26 -6.76 3.28
C ALA A 21 10.45 -8.09 2.50
N ILE A 22 9.36 -8.82 2.25
CA ILE A 22 9.39 -10.06 1.45
C ILE A 22 9.92 -9.78 0.03
N THR A 23 9.43 -8.72 -0.59
CA THR A 23 9.79 -8.32 -1.96
C THR A 23 11.24 -7.87 -2.06
N GLY A 24 11.71 -7.01 -1.16
CA GLY A 24 13.09 -6.49 -1.18
C GLY A 24 14.13 -7.54 -0.78
N LEU A 25 13.79 -8.43 0.14
CA LEU A 25 14.65 -9.55 0.54
C LEU A 25 14.58 -10.75 -0.41
N HIS A 26 13.76 -10.68 -1.46
CA HIS A 26 13.57 -11.75 -2.46
C HIS A 26 13.19 -13.09 -1.82
N LEU A 27 12.37 -13.07 -0.76
CA LEU A 27 12.01 -14.28 0.00
C LEU A 27 11.05 -15.19 -0.78
N ILE A 28 10.33 -14.64 -1.78
CA ILE A 28 9.38 -15.35 -2.62
C ILE A 28 9.67 -15.03 -4.09
N PRO A 29 9.50 -15.99 -5.02
CA PRO A 29 9.68 -15.73 -6.45
C PRO A 29 8.80 -14.57 -6.95
N PRO A 30 9.35 -13.62 -7.75
CA PRO A 30 8.64 -12.43 -8.23
C PRO A 30 7.32 -12.69 -8.96
N GLN A 31 7.22 -13.84 -9.63
CA GLN A 31 6.02 -14.28 -10.35
C GLN A 31 4.77 -14.44 -9.46
N TYR A 32 4.95 -14.55 -8.13
CA TYR A 32 3.85 -14.58 -7.16
C TYR A 32 3.55 -13.20 -6.55
N LEU A 33 4.40 -12.20 -6.78
CA LEU A 33 4.28 -10.86 -6.18
C LEU A 33 3.62 -9.86 -7.11
N TYR A 34 3.89 -9.93 -8.42
CA TYR A 34 3.29 -9.05 -9.42
C TYR A 34 3.17 -9.72 -10.79
N HIS A 35 2.13 -9.34 -11.54
CA HIS A 35 1.87 -9.82 -12.90
C HIS A 35 3.03 -9.49 -13.84
N ASP A 36 3.47 -10.48 -14.65
CA ASP A 36 4.57 -10.36 -15.61
C ASP A 36 5.89 -9.80 -15.04
N ALA A 37 6.45 -10.47 -14.05
CA ALA A 37 7.72 -10.11 -13.42
C ALA A 37 8.95 -10.15 -14.35
N THR A 38 8.78 -10.54 -15.62
CA THR A 38 9.79 -10.48 -16.69
C THR A 38 9.79 -9.15 -17.43
N ASN A 39 8.73 -8.35 -17.30
CA ASN A 39 8.63 -7.05 -17.96
C ASN A 39 9.27 -5.96 -17.07
N PRO A 40 10.42 -5.37 -17.46
CA PRO A 40 11.12 -4.39 -16.64
C PRO A 40 10.29 -3.14 -16.35
N LEU A 41 9.32 -2.79 -17.21
CA LEU A 41 8.41 -1.68 -16.99
C LEU A 41 7.45 -1.96 -15.84
N LEU A 42 6.91 -3.19 -15.76
CA LEU A 42 5.99 -3.59 -14.68
C LEU A 42 6.71 -3.75 -13.36
N VAL A 43 7.95 -4.23 -13.38
CA VAL A 43 8.83 -4.24 -12.21
C VAL A 43 9.04 -2.82 -11.70
N ALA A 44 9.50 -1.89 -12.55
CA ALA A 44 9.74 -0.50 -12.16
C ALA A 44 8.47 0.19 -11.66
N TRP A 45 7.33 -0.08 -12.30
CA TRP A 45 6.02 0.41 -11.87
C TRP A 45 5.64 -0.12 -10.49
N ASN A 46 5.79 -1.42 -10.22
CA ASN A 46 5.52 -1.98 -8.89
C ASN A 46 6.42 -1.33 -7.83
N TRP A 47 7.72 -1.21 -8.11
CA TRP A 47 8.67 -0.54 -7.21
C TRP A 47 8.37 0.95 -6.97
N SER A 48 7.63 1.61 -7.87
CA SER A 48 7.18 2.99 -7.64
C SER A 48 6.21 3.14 -6.47
N PHE A 49 5.54 2.05 -6.06
CA PHE A 49 4.64 2.06 -4.90
C PHE A 49 5.37 2.01 -3.57
N LEU A 50 6.60 1.46 -3.52
CA LEU A 50 7.38 1.34 -2.28
C LEU A 50 7.48 2.67 -1.50
N PRO A 51 7.97 3.78 -2.08
CA PRO A 51 8.07 5.03 -1.32
C PRO A 51 6.72 5.55 -0.84
N LEU A 52 5.65 5.31 -1.60
CA LEU A 52 4.29 5.73 -1.26
C LEU A 52 3.72 4.89 -0.11
N ASP A 53 3.83 3.57 -0.18
CA ASP A 53 3.35 2.62 0.83
C ASP A 53 4.11 2.76 2.16
N LEU A 54 5.41 3.07 2.10
CA LEU A 54 6.19 3.41 3.29
C LEU A 54 5.75 4.75 3.88
N ALA A 55 5.37 5.75 3.07
CA ALA A 55 4.84 7.01 3.56
C ALA A 55 3.44 6.84 4.19
N ILE A 56 2.58 6.01 3.60
CA ILE A 56 1.29 5.59 4.17
C ILE A 56 1.52 4.98 5.56
N SER A 57 2.41 4.00 5.65
CA SER A 57 2.72 3.27 6.89
C SER A 57 3.35 4.17 7.94
N ALA A 58 4.30 5.03 7.54
CA ALA A 58 4.94 5.97 8.46
C ALA A 58 3.93 6.95 9.07
N THR A 59 3.04 7.52 8.26
CA THR A 59 2.03 8.46 8.74
C THR A 59 0.92 7.76 9.54
N GLY A 60 0.49 6.57 9.13
CA GLY A 60 -0.51 5.75 9.84
C GLY A 60 -0.04 5.30 11.22
N LEU A 61 1.14 4.68 11.31
CA LEU A 61 1.74 4.22 12.57
C LEU A 61 2.08 5.39 13.51
N THR A 62 2.59 6.51 12.97
CA THR A 62 2.87 7.71 13.78
C THR A 62 1.58 8.31 14.31
N GLY A 63 0.52 8.37 13.50
CA GLY A 63 -0.82 8.79 13.92
C GLY A 63 -1.34 7.91 15.06
N TRP A 64 -1.21 6.59 14.95
CA TRP A 64 -1.60 5.65 16.00
C TRP A 64 -0.81 5.86 17.30
N TRP A 65 0.50 6.05 17.20
CA TRP A 65 1.36 6.32 18.35
C TRP A 65 1.01 7.63 19.07
N LEU A 66 0.75 8.71 18.31
CA LEU A 66 0.32 10.01 18.86
C LEU A 66 -1.05 9.93 19.53
N TRP A 67 -1.97 9.14 18.96
CA TRP A 67 -3.28 8.90 19.55
C TRP A 67 -3.14 8.23 20.93
N ARG A 68 -2.27 7.21 21.06
CA ARG A 68 -1.99 6.56 22.36
C ARG A 68 -1.40 7.52 23.39
N ARG A 69 -0.73 8.58 22.95
CA ARG A 69 -0.16 9.64 23.80
C ARG A 69 -1.12 10.80 24.08
N GLY A 70 -2.35 10.74 23.56
CA GLY A 70 -3.35 11.81 23.74
C GLY A 70 -3.06 13.10 22.96
N SER A 71 -2.16 13.06 21.97
CA SER A 71 -1.78 14.23 21.17
C SER A 71 -2.76 14.48 20.03
N GLY A 72 -3.33 15.69 19.92
CA GLY A 72 -4.29 16.06 18.87
C GLY A 72 -3.76 15.98 17.43
N PHE A 73 -2.44 15.89 17.24
CA PHE A 73 -1.80 15.71 15.93
C PHE A 73 -2.05 14.34 15.30
N TRP A 74 -2.65 13.38 16.02
CA TRP A 74 -2.97 12.06 15.48
C TRP A 74 -3.93 12.12 14.28
N LEU A 75 -4.91 13.02 14.32
CA LEU A 75 -5.97 13.08 13.30
C LEU A 75 -5.45 13.57 11.93
N PRO A 76 -4.68 14.68 11.85
CA PRO A 76 -4.05 15.09 10.59
C PRO A 76 -3.21 13.99 9.95
N LEU A 77 -2.42 13.26 10.73
CA LEU A 77 -1.59 12.17 10.19
C LEU A 77 -2.42 11.00 9.65
N VAL A 78 -3.52 10.65 10.33
CA VAL A 78 -4.44 9.63 9.83
C VAL A 78 -5.11 10.07 8.52
N VAL A 79 -5.49 11.33 8.40
CA VAL A 79 -6.06 11.88 7.15
C VAL A 79 -5.04 11.84 6.01
N VAL A 80 -3.78 12.18 6.29
CA VAL A 80 -2.69 12.08 5.29
C VAL A 80 -2.50 10.63 4.85
N SER A 81 -2.39 9.69 5.80
CA SER A 81 -2.24 8.25 5.51
C SER A 81 -3.37 7.72 4.63
N LEU A 82 -4.63 8.06 4.95
CA LEU A 82 -5.80 7.65 4.16
C LEU A 82 -5.80 8.27 2.76
N THR A 83 -5.44 9.56 2.65
CA THR A 83 -5.32 10.24 1.35
C THR A 83 -4.27 9.55 0.48
N LEU A 84 -3.10 9.26 1.04
CA LEU A 84 -2.03 8.55 0.32
C LEU A 84 -2.46 7.13 -0.08
N THR A 85 -3.21 6.43 0.77
CA THR A 85 -3.78 5.11 0.46
C THR A 85 -4.71 5.18 -0.75
N VAL A 86 -5.58 6.18 -0.80
CA VAL A 86 -6.46 6.42 -1.95
C VAL A 86 -5.65 6.76 -3.20
N CYS A 87 -4.61 7.60 -3.10
CA CYS A 87 -3.72 7.90 -4.21
C CYS A 87 -3.02 6.66 -4.75
N SER A 88 -2.55 5.77 -3.87
CA SER A 88 -1.92 4.49 -4.24
C SER A 88 -2.89 3.61 -5.03
N GLY A 89 -4.10 3.38 -4.50
CA GLY A 89 -5.12 2.59 -5.20
C GLY A 89 -5.52 3.20 -6.56
N LEU A 90 -5.70 4.52 -6.63
CA LEU A 90 -6.03 5.21 -7.88
C LEU A 90 -4.89 5.14 -8.91
N GLN A 91 -3.63 5.23 -8.48
CA GLN A 91 -2.48 5.03 -9.37
C GLN A 91 -2.53 3.64 -10.00
N ALA A 92 -2.84 2.62 -9.20
CA ALA A 92 -2.95 1.25 -9.69
C ALA A 92 -4.07 1.11 -10.73
N ILE A 93 -5.27 1.59 -10.40
CA ILE A 93 -6.44 1.54 -11.29
C ILE A 93 -6.18 2.31 -12.59
N ALA A 94 -5.62 3.53 -12.49
CA ALA A 94 -5.34 4.37 -13.64
C ALA A 94 -4.32 3.72 -14.59
N PHE A 95 -3.25 3.13 -14.07
CA PHE A 95 -2.25 2.46 -14.88
C PHE A 95 -2.85 1.32 -15.72
N TRP A 96 -3.62 0.42 -15.08
CA TRP A 96 -4.24 -0.70 -15.77
C TRP A 96 -5.34 -0.26 -16.74
N ALA A 97 -6.13 0.75 -16.37
CA ALA A 97 -7.14 1.32 -17.25
C ALA A 97 -6.53 1.95 -18.52
N LEU A 98 -5.41 2.65 -18.41
CA LEU A 98 -4.70 3.21 -19.56
C LEU A 98 -4.07 2.13 -20.44
N ARG A 99 -3.63 1.02 -19.85
CA ARG A 99 -3.06 -0.12 -20.58
C ARG A 99 -4.13 -0.96 -21.29
N GLY A 100 -5.40 -0.85 -20.87
CA GLY A 100 -6.51 -1.64 -21.41
C GLY A 100 -6.44 -3.13 -21.03
N ASP A 101 -5.62 -3.47 -20.02
CA ASP A 101 -5.35 -4.84 -19.61
C ASP A 101 -6.06 -5.13 -18.29
N PHE A 102 -7.14 -5.90 -18.40
CA PHE A 102 -8.03 -6.24 -17.29
C PHE A 102 -8.11 -7.76 -17.15
N ALA A 103 -6.97 -8.41 -16.98
CA ALA A 103 -6.89 -9.81 -16.60
C ALA A 103 -7.75 -10.06 -15.35
N ALA A 104 -8.91 -10.71 -15.52
CA ALA A 104 -9.95 -10.80 -14.49
C ALA A 104 -9.47 -11.57 -13.24
N ASP A 105 -8.57 -12.53 -13.44
CA ASP A 105 -7.85 -13.29 -12.42
C ASP A 105 -6.91 -12.41 -11.57
N TRP A 106 -6.26 -11.41 -12.18
CA TRP A 106 -5.43 -10.45 -11.46
C TRP A 106 -6.27 -9.48 -10.62
N TRP A 107 -7.36 -8.95 -11.18
CA TRP A 107 -8.26 -8.02 -10.50
C TRP A 107 -9.08 -8.65 -9.38
N LEU A 108 -9.39 -9.95 -9.45
CA LEU A 108 -10.12 -10.66 -8.38
C LEU A 108 -9.33 -10.74 -7.06
N VAL A 109 -8.00 -10.70 -7.13
CA VAL A 109 -7.10 -10.82 -5.97
C VAL A 109 -6.50 -9.46 -5.57
N ASN A 110 -6.34 -8.54 -6.53
CA ASN A 110 -5.69 -7.23 -6.31
C ASN A 110 -6.63 -6.02 -6.38
N GLY A 111 -7.93 -6.22 -6.64
CA GLY A 111 -8.95 -5.17 -6.78
C GLY A 111 -9.68 -4.81 -5.47
#